data_AF-A0A2T0Q038-F1
#
_entry.id   AF-A0A2T0Q038-F1
#
_cell.length_a   1.000
_cell.length_b   1.000
_cell.length_c   1.000
_cell.angle_alpha   90.00
_cell.angle_beta   90.00
_cell.angle_gamma   90.00
#
_symmetry.space_group_name_H-M   'P 1'
#
loop_
_entity.id
_entity.type
_entity.pdbx_description
1 polymer ?
#
loop_
_entity_poly.entity_id
_entity_poly.type
_entity_poly.pdbx_seq_one_letter_code
_entity_poly.pdbx_strand_id
1 'polypeptide(L)' 'MVEATESLDLTPLTAFVERWWRVAWSSSTDAAGHRAMPATAERLQRGEHVPTRSWSELRSQLGA' A
#
# COMPACT_ATOMS: atom_id res chain seq x y z
N MET A 1 32.64 8.16 -14.04
CA MET A 1 31.43 7.49 -14.58
C MET A 1 31.76 6.07 -15.09
N VAL A 2 32.45 5.27 -14.29
CA VAL A 2 32.75 3.86 -14.63
C VAL A 2 32.13 2.90 -13.60
N GLU A 3 31.71 3.41 -12.45
CA GLU A 3 31.20 2.62 -11.33
C GLU A 3 29.67 2.41 -11.33
N ALA A 4 28.97 2.86 -12.38
CA ALA A 4 27.53 2.63 -12.53
C ALA A 4 27.20 1.31 -13.27
N THR A 5 28.22 0.54 -13.66
CA THR A 5 28.08 -0.54 -14.67
C THR A 5 28.59 -1.91 -14.21
N GLU A 6 28.85 -2.15 -12.92
CA GLU A 6 29.31 -3.49 -12.47
C GLU A 6 28.21 -4.37 -11.85
N SER A 7 27.10 -3.80 -11.38
CA SER A 7 25.86 -4.52 -11.13
C SER A 7 24.75 -3.50 -10.98
N LEU A 8 23.92 -3.32 -12.00
CA LEU A 8 22.82 -2.36 -11.94
C LEU A 8 21.80 -2.85 -10.90
N ASP A 9 21.91 -2.41 -9.65
CA ASP A 9 20.94 -2.73 -8.63
C ASP A 9 19.62 -2.02 -8.95
N LEU A 10 18.66 -2.81 -9.46
CA LEU A 10 17.32 -2.35 -9.82
C LEU A 10 16.34 -2.41 -8.65
N THR A 11 16.78 -2.84 -7.46
CA THR A 11 15.93 -2.90 -6.27
C THR A 11 15.25 -1.57 -5.97
N PRO A 12 15.94 -0.41 -6.01
CA PRO A 12 15.30 0.89 -5.78
C PRO A 12 14.22 1.22 -6.82
N LEU A 13 14.47 0.89 -8.10
CA LEU A 13 13.52 1.12 -9.18
C LEU A 13 12.28 0.23 -9.03
N THR A 14 12.48 -1.04 -8.69
CA THR A 14 11.39 -2.00 -8.49
C THR A 14 10.52 -1.59 -7.31
N ALA A 15 11.12 -1.20 -6.18
CA ALA A 15 10.40 -0.69 -5.02
C ALA A 15 9.58 0.58 -5.35
N PHE A 16 10.13 1.48 -6.17
CA PHE A 16 9.43 2.66 -6.64
C PHE A 16 8.20 2.28 -7.49
N VAL A 17 8.37 1.39 -8.46
CA VAL A 17 7.27 0.92 -9.34
C VAL A 17 6.19 0.22 -8.54
N GLU A 18 6.55 -0.71 -7.64
CA GLU A 18 5.58 -1.42 -6.81
C GLU A 18 4.75 -0.48 -5.93
N ARG A 19 5.39 0.53 -5.35
CA ARG A 19 4.71 1.51 -4.51
C ARG A 19 3.64 2.26 -5.31
N TRP A 20 3.98 2.74 -6.50
CA TRP A 20 3.04 3.46 -7.35
C TRP A 20 1.97 2.55 -7.95
N TRP A 21 2.30 1.31 -8.27
CA TRP A 21 1.33 0.32 -8.71
C TRP A 21 0.26 0.07 -7.63
N ARG A 22 0.64 -0.10 -6.36
CA ARG A 22 -0.32 -0.27 -5.26
C ARG A 22 -1.24 0.94 -5.10
N VAL A 23 -0.70 2.16 -5.24
CA VAL A 23 -1.50 3.40 -5.21
C VAL A 23 -2.50 3.40 -6.37
N ALA A 24 -2.03 3.23 -7.60
CA ALA A 24 -2.89 3.21 -8.79
C ALA A 24 -3.97 2.12 -8.70
N TRP A 25 -3.60 0.92 -8.28
CA TRP A 25 -4.51 -0.20 -8.07
C TRP A 25 -5.59 0.17 -7.05
N SER A 26 -5.20 0.60 -5.84
CA SER A 26 -6.14 0.96 -4.77
C SER A 26 -7.11 2.08 -5.18
N SER A 27 -6.61 3.11 -5.88
CA SER A 27 -7.43 4.20 -6.41
C SER A 27 -8.41 3.76 -7.50
N SER A 28 -8.09 2.69 -8.25
CA SER A 28 -8.94 2.16 -9.31
C SER A 28 -9.99 1.16 -8.82
N THR A 29 -9.63 0.28 -7.88
CA THR A 29 -10.51 -0.79 -7.39
C THR A 29 -11.46 -0.30 -6.29
N ASP A 30 -11.01 0.66 -5.46
CA ASP A 30 -11.82 1.27 -4.40
C ASP A 30 -11.46 2.75 -4.22
N ALA A 31 -11.91 3.58 -5.16
CA ALA A 31 -11.66 5.03 -5.13
C ALA A 31 -12.22 5.74 -3.89
N ALA A 32 -13.25 5.17 -3.26
CA ALA A 32 -13.85 5.73 -2.04
C ALA A 32 -12.98 5.39 -0.82
N GLY A 33 -12.60 4.13 -0.66
CA GLY A 33 -11.70 3.69 0.40
C GLY A 33 -10.33 4.35 0.31
N HIS A 34 -9.77 4.47 -0.90
CA HIS A 34 -8.49 5.17 -1.11
C HIS A 34 -8.55 6.62 -0.63
N ARG A 35 -9.61 7.37 -0.98
CA ARG A 35 -9.80 8.75 -0.52
C ARG A 35 -10.04 8.87 0.99
N ALA A 36 -10.59 7.84 1.63
CA ALA A 36 -10.81 7.79 3.07
C ALA A 36 -9.56 7.38 3.87
N MET A 37 -8.51 6.84 3.23
CA MET A 37 -7.29 6.40 3.92
C MET A 37 -6.61 7.50 4.73
N PRO A 38 -6.40 8.74 4.23
CA PRO A 38 -5.75 9.79 5.02
C PRO A 38 -6.50 10.12 6.31
N ALA A 39 -7.82 10.30 6.22
CA ALA A 39 -8.67 10.55 7.39
C ALA A 39 -8.62 9.39 8.39
N THR A 40 -8.58 8.15 7.90
CA THR A 40 -8.44 6.96 8.76
C THR A 40 -7.08 6.93 9.47
N ALA A 41 -6.01 7.30 8.77
CA ALA A 41 -4.66 7.39 9.34
C ALA A 41 -4.56 8.48 10.42
N GLU A 42 -5.16 9.66 10.20
CA GLU A 42 -5.23 10.73 11.19
C GLU A 42 -5.97 10.29 12.46
N ARG A 43 -7.07 9.55 12.31
CA ARG A 43 -7.82 8.99 13.45
C ARG A 43 -6.98 8.01 14.26
N LEU A 44 -6.26 7.10 13.59
CA LEU A 44 -5.33 6.16 14.25
C LEU A 44 -4.20 6.89 14.98
N GLN A 45 -3.60 7.92 14.37
CA GLN A 45 -2.55 8.72 15.00
C GLN A 45 -3.04 9.46 16.25
N ARG A 46 -4.32 9.84 16.29
CA ARG A 46 -4.96 10.44 17.46
C ARG A 46 -5.40 9.41 18.51
N GLY A 47 -5.13 8.11 18.30
CA GLY A 47 -5.51 7.03 19.20
C GLY A 47 -7.02 6.74 19.20
N GLU A 48 -7.75 7.23 18.20
CA GLU A 48 -9.18 6.93 18.09
C GLU A 48 -9.41 5.46 17.71
N HIS A 49 -10.55 4.94 18.14
CA HIS A 49 -11.00 3.64 17.65
C HIS A 49 -11.38 3.73 16.16
N VAL A 50 -10.68 2.95 15.35
CA VAL A 50 -11.01 2.73 13.94
C VAL A 50 -11.52 1.29 13.81
N PRO A 51 -12.72 1.08 13.24
CA PRO A 51 -13.21 -0.26 12.96
C PRO A 51 -12.22 -1.02 12.08
N THR A 52 -11.70 -2.13 12.59
CA THR A 52 -10.81 -3.03 11.86
C THR A 52 -11.46 -4.41 11.80
N ARG A 53 -11.06 -5.21 10.81
CA ARG A 53 -11.44 -6.62 10.70
C ARG A 53 -10.20 -7.46 10.96
N SER A 54 -10.37 -8.63 11.57
CA SER A 54 -9.24 -9.55 11.70
C SER A 54 -8.78 -10.01 10.32
N TRP A 55 -7.47 -10.26 10.17
CA TRP A 55 -6.94 -10.80 8.92
C TRP A 55 -7.55 -12.16 8.58
N SER A 56 -7.84 -12.98 9.59
CA SER A 56 -8.52 -14.27 9.44
C SER A 56 -9.90 -14.13 8.80
N GLU A 57 -10.74 -13.20 9.28
CA GLU A 57 -12.09 -12.98 8.71
C GLU A 57 -12.01 -12.48 7.28
N LEU A 58 -11.10 -11.54 7.00
CA LEU A 58 -10.92 -11.00 5.67
C LEU A 58 -10.42 -12.07 4.69
N ARG A 59 -9.47 -12.90 5.11
CA ARG A 59 -8.90 -13.97 4.30
C ARG A 59 -9.95 -15.02 3.92
N SER A 60 -10.78 -15.44 4.88
CA SER A 60 -11.88 -16.36 4.61
C SER A 60 -12.88 -15.82 3.57
N GLN A 61 -13.13 -14.51 3.54
CA GLN A 61 -13.98 -13.88 2.51
C GLN A 61 -13.33 -13.82 1.12
N LEU A 62 -12.00 -13.68 1.05
CA LEU A 62 -11.26 -13.55 -0.20
C LEU A 62 -10.97 -14.90 -0.88
N GLY A 63 -11.22 -16.03 -0.22
CA GLY A 63 -11.02 -17.37 -0.78
C GLY A 63 -9.55 -17.75 -1.00
N ALA A 64 -8.63 -17.19 -0.19
CA ALA A 64 -7.16 -17.39 -0.28
C ALA A 64 -6.56 -18.09 0.94
#